data_AF-A3F525-F1
#
_entry.id   AF-A3F525-F1
#
_cell.length_a   1.000
_cell.length_b   1.000
_cell.length_c   1.000
_cell.angle_alpha   90.00
_cell.angle_beta   90.00
_cell.angle_gamma   90.00
#
_symmetry.space_group_name_H-M   'P 1'
#
loop_
_entity.id
_entity.type
_entity.pdbx_description
1 polymer ?
#
loop_
_entity_poly.entity_id
_entity_poly.type
_entity_poly.pdbx_seq_one_letter_code
_entity_poly.pdbx_strand_id
1 'polypeptide(L)'
;MFEARLPQADVWKKVIDAIKELVQEATIDCSDTGISLQAMDSAHVSLVSLLMRSDGFETFRCDRNMSLGLNITSAAKILRCAGSTDSITLEAGDKADTITFLFESKNQEKVSEFELKLMDLDVDHLGIPETDYKCVIRMPASELQRICRDLGQIGDSVVI
;
A
#
# COMPACT_ATOMS: atom_id res chain seq x y z
N MET A 1 12.34 -0.22 -16.38
CA MET A 1 11.30 -1.23 -16.12
C MET A 1 11.16 -1.39 -14.62
N PHE A 2 9.96 -1.66 -14.12
CA PHE A 2 9.68 -1.97 -12.71
C PHE A 2 9.08 -3.37 -12.60
N GLU A 3 9.63 -4.16 -11.69
CA GLU A 3 9.19 -5.52 -11.36
C GLU A 3 9.41 -5.75 -9.86
N ALA A 4 8.37 -6.12 -9.13
CA ALA A 4 8.46 -6.42 -7.70
C ALA A 4 7.60 -7.64 -7.33
N ARG A 5 8.25 -8.69 -6.84
CA ARG A 5 7.63 -9.97 -6.47
C ARG A 5 7.59 -10.15 -4.96
N LEU A 6 6.39 -10.36 -4.41
CA LEU A 6 6.19 -10.79 -3.02
C LEU A 6 5.77 -12.26 -2.97
N PRO A 7 6.35 -13.05 -2.05
CA PRO A 7 6.02 -14.47 -1.92
C PRO A 7 4.59 -14.71 -1.40
N GLN A 8 3.98 -13.69 -0.77
CA GLN A 8 2.62 -13.75 -0.25
C GLN A 8 1.85 -12.48 -0.62
N ALA A 9 0.85 -12.62 -1.49
CA ALA A 9 -0.06 -11.56 -1.88
C ALA A 9 -0.83 -10.96 -0.69
N ASP A 10 -1.03 -11.74 0.37
CA ASP A 10 -1.71 -11.30 1.60
C ASP A 10 -1.03 -10.10 2.27
N VAL A 11 0.30 -9.96 2.14
CA VAL A 11 1.03 -8.80 2.67
C VAL A 11 0.56 -7.53 1.96
N TRP A 12 0.62 -7.51 0.63
CA TRP A 12 0.20 -6.35 -0.17
C TRP A 12 -1.29 -6.07 0.00
N LYS A 13 -2.12 -7.12 0.07
CA LYS A 13 -3.55 -7.02 0.35
C LYS A 13 -3.83 -6.33 1.69
N LYS A 14 -3.16 -6.73 2.77
CA LYS A 14 -3.31 -6.11 4.10
C LYS A 14 -2.89 -4.64 4.10
N VAL A 15 -1.82 -4.30 3.39
CA VAL A 15 -1.36 -2.92 3.24
C VAL A 15 -2.42 -2.07 2.55
N ILE A 16 -2.92 -2.52 1.40
CA ILE A 16 -3.97 -1.80 0.65
C ILE A 16 -5.28 -1.73 1.45
N ASP A 17 -5.67 -2.82 2.13
CA ASP A 17 -6.87 -2.85 2.98
C ASP A 17 -6.78 -1.89 4.17
N ALA A 18 -5.57 -1.61 4.69
CA ALA A 18 -5.37 -0.67 5.78
C ALA A 18 -5.53 0.80 5.36
N ILE A 19 -5.29 1.13 4.09
CA ILE A 19 -5.29 2.52 3.60
C ILE A 19 -6.55 2.89 2.79
N LYS A 20 -7.26 1.91 2.22
CA LYS A 20 -8.38 2.15 1.27
C LYS A 20 -9.54 2.98 1.83
N GLU A 21 -9.74 2.98 3.15
CA GLU A 21 -10.83 3.73 3.80
C GLU A 21 -10.45 5.20 4.04
N LEU A 22 -9.15 5.51 4.04
CA LEU A 22 -8.62 6.86 4.22
C LEU A 22 -8.32 7.55 2.89
N VAL A 23 -7.83 6.78 1.92
CA VAL A 23 -7.28 7.29 0.66
C VAL A 23 -7.91 6.56 -0.52
N GLN A 24 -8.60 7.30 -1.39
CA GLN A 24 -9.24 6.73 -2.58
C GLN A 24 -8.23 6.54 -3.73
N GLU A 25 -7.31 7.49 -3.85
CA GLU A 25 -6.34 7.60 -4.95
C GLU A 25 -5.00 7.96 -4.34
N ALA A 26 -3.95 7.25 -4.72
CA ALA A 26 -2.61 7.51 -4.22
C ALA A 26 -1.56 7.20 -5.28
N THR A 27 -0.45 7.92 -5.19
CA THR A 27 0.72 7.63 -6.00
C THR A 27 1.65 6.70 -5.25
N ILE A 28 2.08 5.65 -5.96
CA ILE A 28 3.09 4.72 -5.50
C ILE A 28 4.40 5.07 -6.17
N ASP A 29 5.38 5.50 -5.39
CA ASP A 29 6.71 5.83 -5.85
C ASP A 29 7.62 4.62 -5.73
N CYS A 30 8.09 4.13 -6.87
CA CYS A 30 9.03 3.04 -6.97
C CYS A 30 10.44 3.60 -7.19
N SER A 31 11.38 3.18 -6.35
CA SER A 31 12.80 3.48 -6.45
C SER A 31 13.63 2.20 -6.27
N ASP A 32 14.94 2.28 -6.45
CA ASP A 32 15.87 1.17 -6.14
C ASP A 32 15.82 0.73 -4.65
N THR A 33 15.47 1.65 -3.75
CA THR A 33 15.36 1.37 -2.31
C THR A 33 14.07 0.63 -1.92
N GLY A 34 13.06 0.65 -2.78
CA GLY A 34 11.76 0.04 -2.51
C GLY A 34 10.58 0.85 -3.03
N ILE A 35 9.41 0.56 -2.46
CA ILE A 35 8.13 1.19 -2.78
C ILE A 35 7.72 2.10 -1.63
N SER A 36 7.42 3.35 -1.93
CA SER A 36 6.85 4.31 -0.97
C SER A 36 5.50 4.84 -1.44
N LEU A 37 4.66 5.21 -0.47
CA LEU A 37 3.40 5.91 -0.72
C LEU A 37 3.22 6.95 0.38
N GLN A 38 2.85 8.15 -0.02
CA GLN A 38 2.44 9.21 0.89
C GLN A 38 1.14 9.81 0.39
N ALA A 39 0.13 9.87 1.27
CA ALA A 39 -1.18 10.40 0.91
C ALA A 39 -1.89 10.99 2.13
N MET A 40 -2.64 12.07 1.89
CA MET A 40 -3.52 12.69 2.88
C MET A 40 -4.94 12.16 2.72
N ASP A 41 -5.70 12.17 3.82
CA ASP A 41 -7.14 11.98 3.75
C ASP A 41 -7.85 13.21 3.14
N SER A 42 -9.13 13.07 2.81
CA SER A 42 -9.91 14.15 2.19
C SER A 42 -10.09 15.39 3.07
N ALA A 43 -9.96 15.26 4.40
CA ALA A 43 -9.98 16.41 5.31
C ALA A 43 -8.60 17.05 5.53
N HIS A 44 -7.52 16.49 4.97
CA HIS A 44 -6.14 16.94 5.17
C HIS A 44 -5.72 17.00 6.65
N VAL A 45 -6.22 16.08 7.48
CA VAL A 45 -5.92 15.98 8.91
C VAL A 45 -4.97 14.81 9.19
N SER A 46 -5.08 13.73 8.43
CA SER A 46 -4.33 12.49 8.61
C SER A 46 -3.43 12.22 7.41
N LEU A 47 -2.16 11.90 7.69
CA LEU A 47 -1.17 11.52 6.69
C LEU A 47 -0.85 10.04 6.79
N VAL A 48 -1.01 9.32 5.69
CA VAL A 48 -0.51 7.95 5.53
C VAL A 48 0.88 8.03 4.91
N SER A 49 1.86 7.40 5.56
CA SER A 49 3.20 7.20 5.01
C SER A 49 3.55 5.72 5.09
N LEU A 50 3.79 5.11 3.93
CA LEU A 50 4.13 3.71 3.75
C LEU A 50 5.51 3.60 3.11
N LEU A 51 6.32 2.69 3.63
CA LEU A 51 7.59 2.29 3.02
C LEU A 51 7.71 0.77 3.05
N MET A 52 7.83 0.15 1.88
CA MET A 52 8.21 -1.24 1.71
C MET A 52 9.59 -1.30 1.07
N ARG A 53 10.57 -1.74 1.86
CA ARG A 53 11.97 -1.80 1.43
C ARG A 53 12.19 -2.94 0.42
N SER A 54 13.11 -2.73 -0.51
CA SER A 54 13.41 -3.69 -1.59
C SER A 54 13.89 -5.06 -1.09
N ASP A 55 14.47 -5.14 0.11
CA ASP A 55 14.87 -6.39 0.77
C ASP A 55 13.70 -7.21 1.33
N GLY A 56 12.49 -6.65 1.37
CA GLY A 56 11.26 -7.37 1.72
C GLY A 56 10.64 -8.17 0.58
N PHE A 57 11.19 -8.03 -0.64
CA PHE A 57 10.69 -8.70 -1.85
C PHE A 57 11.60 -9.88 -2.23
N GLU A 58 11.03 -10.89 -2.88
CA GLU A 58 11.79 -12.02 -3.41
C GLU A 58 12.61 -11.59 -4.64
N THR A 59 11.97 -10.82 -5.52
CA THR A 59 12.60 -10.18 -6.67
C THR A 59 12.19 -8.72 -6.64
N PHE A 60 13.15 -7.81 -6.78
CA PHE A 60 12.87 -6.38 -6.89
C PHE A 60 13.82 -5.75 -7.89
N ARG A 61 13.25 -5.10 -8.89
CA ARG A 61 13.97 -4.38 -9.93
C ARG A 61 13.23 -3.10 -10.27
N CYS A 62 13.93 -1.98 -10.13
CA CYS A 62 13.44 -0.68 -10.54
C CYS A 62 14.59 0.03 -11.26
N ASP A 63 14.58 0.00 -12.59
CA ASP A 63 15.70 0.56 -13.38
C ASP A 63 15.75 2.09 -13.31
N ARG A 64 14.60 2.73 -13.08
CA ARG A 64 14.42 4.17 -12.98
C ARG A 64 13.29 4.46 -12.01
N ASN A 65 13.46 5.52 -11.23
CA ASN A 65 12.39 6.01 -10.36
C ASN A 65 11.15 6.32 -11.19
N MET A 66 10.01 5.82 -10.74
CA MET A 66 8.73 6.03 -11.38
C MET A 66 7.62 6.16 -10.35
N SER A 67 6.61 6.95 -10.71
CA SER A 67 5.45 7.24 -9.89
C SER A 67 4.22 6.65 -10.57
N LEU A 68 3.51 5.77 -9.88
CA LEU A 68 2.38 5.01 -10.40
C LEU A 68 1.12 5.47 -9.65
N GLY A 69 0.30 6.32 -10.29
CA GLY A 69 -0.95 6.78 -9.71
C GLY A 69 -2.03 5.69 -9.78
N LEU A 70 -2.51 5.23 -8.63
CA LEU A 70 -3.48 4.14 -8.52
C LEU A 70 -4.78 4.58 -7.87
N ASN A 71 -5.88 4.09 -8.41
CA ASN A 71 -7.13 4.04 -7.67
C ASN A 71 -7.08 2.88 -6.68
N ILE A 72 -6.94 3.19 -5.39
CA ILE A 72 -6.74 2.21 -4.30
C ILE A 72 -7.94 1.29 -4.16
N THR A 73 -9.15 1.79 -4.41
CA THR A 73 -10.38 0.98 -4.39
C THR A 73 -10.38 -0.08 -5.49
N SER A 74 -9.92 0.27 -6.69
CA SER A 74 -9.79 -0.67 -7.81
C SER A 74 -8.67 -1.69 -7.59
N ALA A 75 -7.52 -1.24 -7.08
CA ALA A 75 -6.43 -2.13 -6.68
C ALA A 75 -6.89 -3.15 -5.62
N ALA A 76 -7.64 -2.69 -4.60
CA ALA A 76 -8.21 -3.57 -3.57
C ALA A 76 -9.16 -4.64 -4.15
N LYS A 77 -9.93 -4.32 -5.19
CA LYS A 77 -10.80 -5.30 -5.88
C LYS A 77 -9.98 -6.37 -6.58
N ILE A 78 -8.91 -5.99 -7.30
CA ILE A 78 -8.00 -6.93 -7.97
C ILE A 78 -7.35 -7.85 -6.93
N LEU A 79 -6.90 -7.32 -5.80
CA LEU A 79 -6.27 -8.09 -4.72
C LEU A 79 -7.19 -9.09 -4.02
N ARG A 80 -8.53 -8.96 -4.18
CA ARG A 80 -9.47 -9.98 -3.70
C ARG A 80 -9.47 -11.24 -4.57
N CYS A 81 -8.96 -11.18 -5.80
CA CYS A 81 -8.86 -12.32 -6.69
C CYS A 81 -7.67 -13.23 -6.35
N ALA A 82 -6.71 -12.73 -5.57
CA ALA A 82 -5.56 -13.49 -5.09
C ALA A 82 -5.92 -14.42 -3.92
N GLY A 83 -5.44 -15.66 -3.97
CA GLY A 83 -5.42 -16.54 -2.81
C GLY A 83 -4.45 -16.02 -1.76
N SER A 84 -4.71 -16.34 -0.48
CA SER A 84 -3.86 -15.89 0.64
C SER A 84 -2.43 -16.45 0.58
N THR A 85 -2.23 -17.56 -0.12
CA THR A 85 -0.93 -18.21 -0.29
C THR A 85 -0.28 -17.93 -1.64
N ASP A 86 -0.96 -17.22 -2.53
CA ASP A 86 -0.46 -16.95 -3.87
C ASP A 86 0.66 -15.89 -3.78
N SER A 87 1.63 -15.98 -4.68
CA SER A 87 2.62 -14.92 -4.87
C SER A 87 2.02 -13.82 -5.75
N ILE A 88 2.52 -12.60 -5.59
CA ILE A 88 2.13 -11.44 -6.40
C ILE A 88 3.38 -10.83 -7.04
N THR A 89 3.33 -10.55 -8.34
CA THR A 89 4.31 -9.75 -9.05
C THR A 89 3.63 -8.47 -9.55
N LEU A 90 4.23 -7.33 -9.26
CA LEU A 90 3.84 -6.02 -9.77
C LEU A 90 4.78 -5.65 -10.91
N GLU A 91 4.25 -5.32 -12.08
CA GLU A 91 5.04 -4.97 -13.26
C GLU A 91 4.56 -3.66 -13.89
N ALA A 92 5.51 -2.82 -14.28
CA ALA A 92 5.24 -1.60 -15.04
C ALA A 92 6.40 -1.29 -16.01
N GLY A 93 6.05 -0.89 -17.24
CA GLY A 93 6.99 -0.38 -18.23
C GLY A 93 7.54 1.01 -17.89
N ASP A 94 8.53 1.49 -18.63
CA ASP A 94 9.15 2.81 -18.40
C ASP A 94 8.21 4.00 -18.64
N LYS A 95 7.24 3.83 -19.54
CA LYS A 95 6.15 4.77 -19.81
C LYS A 95 4.84 4.00 -19.73
N ALA A 96 4.59 3.48 -18.55
CA ALA A 96 3.42 2.66 -18.29
C ALA A 96 2.15 3.52 -18.31
N ASP A 97 1.14 3.10 -19.07
CA ASP A 97 -0.25 3.56 -18.92
C ASP A 97 -1.03 2.61 -17.98
N THR A 98 -0.45 1.45 -17.67
CA THR A 98 -1.03 0.39 -16.87
C THR A 98 0.02 -0.24 -15.95
N ILE A 99 -0.42 -0.68 -14.77
CA ILE A 99 0.33 -1.61 -13.92
C ILE A 99 -0.29 -3.00 -14.04
N THR A 100 0.57 -4.02 -14.12
CA THR A 100 0.15 -5.42 -14.18
C THR A 100 0.33 -6.07 -12.81
N PHE A 101 -0.71 -6.78 -12.36
CA PHE A 101 -0.73 -7.63 -11.18
C PHE A 101 -0.77 -9.08 -11.65
N LEU A 102 0.32 -9.81 -11.43
CA LEU A 102 0.42 -11.24 -11.71
C LEU A 102 0.29 -12.02 -10.41
N PHE A 103 -0.70 -12.90 -10.33
CA PHE A 103 -0.86 -13.83 -9.21
C PHE A 103 -0.51 -15.25 -9.66
N GLU A 104 0.38 -15.89 -8.92
CA GLU A 104 0.78 -17.27 -9.17
C GLU A 104 0.54 -18.12 -7.94
N SER A 105 -0.21 -19.21 -8.12
CA SER A 105 -0.42 -20.18 -7.06
C SER A 105 0.85 -20.96 -6.75
N LYS A 106 1.02 -21.40 -5.50
CA LYS A 106 2.21 -22.17 -5.06
C LYS A 106 2.48 -23.42 -5.90
N ASN A 107 1.43 -24.06 -6.40
CA ASN A 107 1.53 -25.27 -7.21
C ASN A 107 1.72 -24.97 -8.71
N GLN A 108 1.77 -23.69 -9.09
CA GLN A 108 1.85 -23.19 -10.47
C GLN A 108 0.69 -23.63 -11.39
N GLU A 109 -0.36 -24.25 -10.83
CA GLU A 109 -1.54 -24.69 -11.59
C GLU A 109 -2.40 -23.53 -12.10
N LYS A 110 -2.30 -22.37 -11.44
CA LYS A 110 -3.09 -21.18 -11.74
C LYS A 110 -2.19 -19.95 -11.77
N VAL A 111 -2.25 -19.26 -12.89
CA VAL A 111 -1.69 -17.93 -13.11
C VAL A 111 -2.85 -16.99 -13.45
N SER A 112 -2.89 -15.81 -12.84
CA SER A 112 -3.93 -14.81 -13.10
C SER A 112 -3.29 -13.45 -13.26
N GLU A 113 -3.53 -12.84 -14.40
CA GLU A 113 -2.98 -11.54 -14.78
C GLU A 113 -4.10 -10.50 -14.82
N PHE A 114 -3.86 -9.36 -14.19
CA PHE A 114 -4.79 -8.24 -14.17
C PHE A 114 -4.05 -6.95 -14.49
N GLU A 115 -4.58 -6.17 -15.42
CA GLU A 115 -4.06 -4.84 -15.73
C GLU A 115 -4.97 -3.77 -15.12
N LEU A 116 -4.35 -2.77 -14.48
CA LEU A 116 -5.02 -1.59 -13.97
C LEU A 116 -4.47 -0.35 -14.65
N LYS A 117 -5.35 0.48 -15.21
CA LYS A 117 -4.96 1.78 -15.76
C LYS A 117 -4.45 2.71 -14.67
N LEU A 118 -3.32 3.34 -14.97
CA LEU A 118 -2.72 4.36 -14.12
C LEU A 118 -3.46 5.69 -14.32
N MET A 119 -3.34 6.55 -13.32
CA MET A 119 -3.90 7.89 -13.32
C MET A 119 -2.77 8.90 -13.15
N ASP A 120 -2.89 10.03 -13.84
CA ASP A 120 -2.02 11.18 -13.57
C ASP A 120 -2.51 11.86 -12.28
N LEU A 121 -1.72 11.72 -11.23
CA LEU A 121 -1.96 12.32 -9.92
C LEU A 121 -0.85 13.30 -9.60
N ASP A 122 -1.22 14.48 -9.10
CA ASP A 122 -0.25 15.44 -8.59
C ASP A 122 0.38 14.88 -7.30
N VAL A 123 1.70 14.80 -7.28
CA VAL A 123 2.46 14.23 -6.15
C VAL A 123 2.97 15.34 -5.25
N ASP A 124 2.30 15.54 -4.12
CA ASP A 124 2.77 16.43 -3.06
C ASP A 124 3.50 15.63 -1.99
N HIS A 125 4.83 15.57 -2.10
CA HIS A 125 5.67 15.02 -1.05
C HIS A 125 5.79 15.99 0.12
N LEU A 126 5.24 15.58 1.26
CA LEU A 126 5.31 16.31 2.51
C LEU A 126 6.54 15.86 3.31
N GLY A 127 7.40 16.81 3.65
CA GLY A 127 8.51 16.57 4.58
C GLY A 127 7.96 16.32 5.99
N ILE A 128 8.16 15.11 6.52
CA ILE A 128 7.80 14.77 7.90
C ILE A 128 8.97 15.19 8.80
N PRO A 129 8.79 16.18 9.69
CA PRO A 129 9.87 16.65 10.55
C PRO A 129 10.15 15.64 11.67
N GLU A 130 11.43 15.48 12.01
CA GLU A 130 11.81 14.79 13.24
C GLU A 130 11.32 15.59 14.44
N THR A 131 10.49 14.97 15.28
CA THR A 131 9.86 15.61 16.43
C THR A 131 10.13 14.80 17.69
N ASP A 132 10.57 15.48 18.75
CA ASP A 132 10.70 14.87 20.08
C ASP A 132 9.31 14.71 20.72
N TYR A 133 8.84 13.46 20.79
CA TYR A 133 7.58 13.12 21.43
C TYR A 133 7.71 13.09 22.95
N LYS A 134 6.73 13.66 23.65
CA LYS A 134 6.69 13.69 25.13
C LYS A 134 6.55 12.30 25.77
N CYS A 135 5.93 11.37 25.07
CA CYS A 135 5.66 10.01 25.54
C CYS A 135 5.60 9.04 24.36
N VAL A 136 6.06 7.81 24.57
CA VAL A 136 5.96 6.69 23.61
C VAL A 136 5.37 5.49 24.34
N ILE A 137 4.19 5.05 23.91
CA ILE A 137 3.49 3.90 24.49
C ILE A 137 3.51 2.76 23.48
N ARG A 138 3.86 1.55 23.93
CA ARG A 138 3.78 0.32 23.14
C ARG A 138 2.71 -0.59 23.71
N MET A 139 1.75 -1.00 22.88
CA MET A 139 0.68 -1.91 23.28
C MET A 139 0.24 -2.80 22.11
N PRO A 140 -0.48 -3.90 22.37
CA PRO A 140 -1.00 -4.76 21.31
C PRO A 140 -1.96 -3.99 20.37
N ALA A 141 -1.73 -4.05 19.06
CA ALA A 141 -2.57 -3.38 18.07
C ALA A 141 -4.04 -3.84 18.13
N SER A 142 -4.28 -5.12 18.45
CA SER A 142 -5.64 -5.66 18.62
C SER A 142 -6.38 -5.04 19.81
N GLU A 143 -5.65 -4.71 20.88
CA GLU A 143 -6.25 -4.06 22.05
C GLU A 143 -6.55 -2.59 21.74
N LEU A 144 -5.63 -1.87 21.10
CA LEU A 144 -5.88 -0.50 20.63
C LEU A 144 -7.09 -0.43 19.70
N GLN A 145 -7.19 -1.33 18.73
CA GLN A 145 -8.33 -1.42 17.82
C GLN A 145 -9.65 -1.63 18.58
N ARG A 146 -9.64 -2.52 19.58
CA ARG A 146 -10.81 -2.77 20.43
C ARG A 146 -11.21 -1.52 21.20
N ILE A 147 -10.27 -0.85 21.86
CA ILE A 147 -10.51 0.38 22.62
C ILE A 147 -11.13 1.46 21.72
N CYS A 148 -10.54 1.73 20.55
CA CYS A 148 -11.06 2.73 19.62
C CYS A 148 -12.48 2.38 19.14
N ARG A 149 -12.75 1.10 18.84
CA ARG A 149 -14.08 0.65 18.42
C ARG A 149 -15.13 0.82 19.51
N ASP A 150 -14.80 0.43 20.74
CA ASP A 150 -15.72 0.45 21.87
C ASP A 150 -16.04 1.90 22.27
N LEU A 151 -15.04 2.80 22.30
CA LEU A 151 -15.24 4.23 22.57
C LEU A 151 -15.98 4.97 21.45
N GLY A 152 -15.74 4.59 20.19
CA GLY A 152 -16.44 5.17 19.04
C GLY A 152 -17.95 4.88 19.01
N GLN A 153 -18.45 3.94 19.81
CA GLN A 153 -19.90 3.75 19.99
C GLN A 153 -20.52 4.77 20.96
N ILE A 154 -19.71 5.44 21.79
CA ILE A 154 -20.17 6.32 22.87
C ILE A 154 -20.08 7.80 22.44
N GLY A 155 -19.04 8.17 21.70
CA GLY A 155 -18.86 9.54 21.23
C GLY A 155 -17.81 9.68 20.14
N ASP A 156 -17.79 10.88 19.54
CA ASP A 156 -16.99 11.19 18.36
C ASP A 156 -15.56 11.69 18.68
N SER A 157 -15.18 11.76 19.97
CA SER A 157 -13.88 12.29 20.41
C SER A 157 -13.32 11.48 21.57
N VAL A 158 -12.02 11.17 21.49
CA VAL A 158 -11.28 10.40 22.50
C VAL A 158 -10.12 11.25 23.02
N VAL A 159 -9.93 11.29 24.34
CA VAL A 159 -8.80 11.96 25.00
C VAL A 159 -7.78 10.89 25.37
N ILE A 160 -6.52 11.08 24.96
CA ILE A 160 -5.39 10.16 25.15
C ILE A 160 -4.35 10.83 26.04
#